data_AF-A0A966V4D6-F1
#
_entry.id   AF-A0A966V4D6-F1
#
_cell.length_a   1.000
_cell.length_b   1.000
_cell.length_c   1.000
_cell.angle_alpha   90.00
_cell.angle_beta   90.00
_cell.angle_gamma   90.00
#
_symmetry.space_group_name_H-M   'P 1'
#
loop_
_entity.id
_entity.type
_entity.pdbx_description
1 polymer ?
#
loop_
_entity_poly.entity_id
_entity_poly.type
_entity_poly.pdbx_seq_one_letter_code
_entity_poly.pdbx_strand_id
1 'polypeptide(L)'
;MARAYGANASLLAAFDTTYGSNPVGDYWKLPFVSTTLGSEQGLIANDLIGLGRDPSAPIRDVIKVEGDIVVPIDVRNIGMWLKALLGDATASGSGVVTHTFTSG
;
A
#
# COMPACT_ATOMS: atom_id res chain seq x y z
N MET A 1 -12.86 15.05 -18.27
CA MET A 1 -12.34 14.69 -16.93
C MET A 1 -10.82 14.68 -17.03
N ALA A 2 -10.10 15.45 -16.21
CA ALA A 2 -8.65 15.42 -16.21
C ALA A 2 -8.18 14.12 -15.54
N ARG A 3 -7.35 13.33 -16.21
CA ARG A 3 -6.72 12.16 -15.58
C ARG A 3 -5.70 12.67 -14.57
N ALA A 4 -5.63 12.05 -13.40
CA ALA A 4 -4.58 12.35 -12.44
C ALA A 4 -3.23 11.96 -13.05
N TYR A 5 -2.32 12.92 -13.25
CA TYR A 5 -1.02 12.69 -13.88
C TYR A 5 0.09 12.33 -12.88
N GLY A 6 -0.23 12.24 -11.58
CA GLY A 6 0.75 11.87 -10.55
C GLY A 6 1.90 12.86 -10.31
N ALA A 7 2.00 13.96 -11.06
CA ALA A 7 3.14 14.88 -11.02
C ALA A 7 3.41 15.49 -9.63
N ASN A 8 2.37 15.65 -8.81
CA ASN A 8 2.48 16.15 -7.43
C ASN A 8 2.29 15.06 -6.38
N ALA A 9 2.27 13.78 -6.78
CA ALA A 9 2.11 12.69 -5.84
C ALA A 9 3.37 12.51 -5.00
N SER A 10 3.19 12.29 -3.70
CA SER A 10 4.28 12.04 -2.75
C SER A 10 3.89 10.91 -1.82
N LEU A 11 4.80 9.95 -1.66
CA LEU A 11 4.65 8.86 -0.72
C LEU A 11 5.48 9.14 0.52
N LEU A 12 4.82 9.09 1.68
CA LEU A 12 5.46 9.18 3.00
C LEU A 12 5.19 7.88 3.74
N ALA A 13 6.23 7.26 4.29
CA ALA A 13 6.13 6.03 5.04
C ALA A 13 6.91 6.13 6.34
N ALA A 14 6.41 5.46 7.37
CA ALA A 14 7.07 5.26 8.66
C ALA A 14 6.72 3.84 9.15
N PHE A 15 7.57 3.28 10.01
CA PHE A 15 7.32 1.99 10.64
C PHE A 15 6.74 2.20 12.03
N ASP A 16 5.76 1.37 12.39
CA ASP A 16 5.21 1.34 13.74
C ASP A 16 6.29 0.87 14.74
N THR A 17 6.34 1.49 15.92
CA THR A 17 7.20 1.02 17.02
C THR A 17 6.60 -0.19 17.72
N THR A 18 5.28 -0.28 17.74
CA THR A 18 4.50 -1.40 18.24
C THR A 18 3.35 -1.63 17.28
N TYR A 19 3.08 -2.89 16.93
CA TYR A 19 2.03 -3.25 15.99
C TYR A 19 0.69 -2.57 16.33
N GLY A 20 0.09 -1.90 15.35
CA GLY A 20 -1.20 -1.23 15.50
C GLY A 20 -1.14 0.14 16.19
N SER A 21 0.06 0.65 16.49
CA SER A 21 0.26 1.99 17.05
C SER A 21 0.77 2.94 15.97
N ASN A 22 0.09 4.07 15.78
CA ASN A 22 0.48 5.06 14.79
C ASN A 22 1.92 5.58 15.04
N PRO A 23 2.74 5.74 13.99
CA PRO A 23 4.04 6.37 14.10
C PRO A 23 3.90 7.83 14.55
N VAL A 24 4.64 8.21 15.59
CA VAL A 24 4.57 9.56 16.19
C VAL A 24 5.37 10.60 15.38
N GLY A 25 6.25 10.16 14.47
CA GLY A 25 7.09 11.04 13.64
C GLY A 25 7.99 10.29 12.65
N ASP A 26 8.96 11.01 12.07
CA ASP A 26 10.05 10.48 11.22
C ASP A 26 9.63 9.76 9.92
N TYR A 27 8.66 10.34 9.22
CA TYR A 27 8.26 9.84 7.91
C TYR A 27 9.37 10.05 6.86
N TRP A 28 9.72 8.99 6.14
CA TRP A 28 10.57 9.05 4.98
C TRP A 28 9.75 9.34 3.73
N LYS A 29 10.19 10.31 2.93
CA LYS A 29 9.65 10.53 1.59
C LYS A 29 10.27 9.50 0.63
N LEU A 30 9.45 8.56 0.17
CA LEU A 30 9.90 7.47 -0.68
C LEU A 30 9.68 7.78 -2.17
N PRO A 31 10.69 7.56 -3.04
CA PRO A 31 10.50 7.65 -4.48
C PRO A 31 9.74 6.41 -5.00
N PHE A 32 8.86 6.63 -5.98
CA PHE A 32 8.16 5.58 -6.70
C PHE A 32 7.98 5.98 -8.17
N VAL A 33 7.86 4.99 -9.05
CA VAL A 33 7.72 5.18 -10.51
C VAL A 33 6.25 5.27 -10.91
N SER A 34 5.43 4.35 -10.39
CA SER A 34 3.99 4.31 -10.64
C SER A 34 3.27 3.64 -9.48
N THR A 35 1.98 3.92 -9.35
CA THR A 35 1.10 3.29 -8.37
C THR A 35 -0.28 3.13 -8.98
N THR A 36 -0.91 1.98 -8.72
CA THR A 36 -2.33 1.75 -9.01
C THR A 36 -3.17 1.71 -7.74
N LEU A 37 -2.58 2.04 -6.57
CA LEU A 37 -3.25 2.02 -5.29
C LEU A 37 -4.49 2.92 -5.30
N GLY A 38 -5.66 2.32 -5.11
CA GLY A 38 -6.93 3.01 -5.15
C GLY A 38 -7.97 2.30 -4.29
N SER A 39 -9.00 3.04 -3.90
CA SER A 39 -10.20 2.44 -3.33
C SER A 39 -11.15 2.05 -4.45
N GLU A 40 -11.58 0.79 -4.43
CA GLU A 40 -12.62 0.28 -5.31
C GLU A 40 -13.80 -0.21 -4.48
N GLN A 41 -15.00 0.06 -5.00
CA GLN A 41 -16.23 -0.38 -4.38
C GLN A 41 -17.07 -1.06 -5.45
N GLY A 42 -17.18 -2.38 -5.33
CA GLY A 42 -18.02 -3.19 -6.21
C GLY A 42 -19.51 -2.91 -5.99
N LEU A 43 -20.31 -3.44 -6.90
CA LEU A 43 -21.77 -3.50 -6.74
C LEU A 43 -22.15 -4.97 -6.59
N ILE A 44 -22.98 -5.28 -5.59
CA ILE A 44 -23.53 -6.61 -5.34
C ILE A 44 -25.01 -6.61 -5.71
N ALA A 45 -25.50 -7.74 -6.22
CA ALA A 45 -26.90 -7.94 -6.53
C ALA A 45 -27.78 -7.72 -5.29
N ASN A 46 -28.91 -7.06 -5.50
CA ASN A 46 -29.85 -6.78 -4.42
C ASN A 46 -30.79 -7.99 -4.24
N ASP A 47 -30.77 -8.60 -3.06
CA ASP A 47 -31.60 -9.76 -2.70
C ASP A 47 -33.03 -9.36 -2.28
N LEU A 48 -33.35 -8.07 -2.31
CA LEU A 48 -34.68 -7.58 -1.96
C LEU A 48 -35.70 -7.90 -3.06
N ILE A 49 -36.54 -8.88 -2.76
CA ILE A 49 -37.69 -9.29 -3.57
C ILE A 49 -38.96 -8.53 -3.14
N GLY A 50 -39.87 -8.27 -4.10
CA GLY A 50 -41.20 -7.74 -3.80
C GLY A 50 -41.45 -6.25 -4.13
N LEU A 51 -40.49 -5.55 -4.76
CA LEU A 51 -40.66 -4.16 -5.20
C LEU A 51 -41.09 -3.99 -6.66
N GLY A 52 -41.36 -5.10 -7.38
CA GLY A 52 -41.76 -5.07 -8.78
C GLY A 52 -41.40 -6.37 -9.52
N ARG A 53 -41.60 -6.37 -10.84
CA ARG A 53 -41.15 -7.45 -11.74
C ARG A 53 -39.70 -7.26 -12.19
N ASP A 54 -39.20 -6.03 -12.14
CA ASP A 54 -37.85 -5.68 -12.52
C ASP A 54 -36.91 -5.85 -11.33
N PRO A 55 -35.67 -6.34 -11.54
CA PRO A 55 -34.70 -6.50 -10.49
C PRO A 55 -34.34 -5.15 -9.85
N SER A 56 -34.30 -5.12 -8.52
CA SER A 56 -33.91 -3.95 -7.74
C SER A 56 -32.47 -3.52 -8.07
N ALA A 57 -32.20 -2.22 -7.97
CA ALA A 57 -30.87 -1.67 -8.22
C ALA A 57 -29.81 -2.31 -7.30
N PRO A 58 -28.60 -2.62 -7.81
CA PRO A 58 -27.51 -3.18 -7.03
C PRO A 58 -27.11 -2.31 -5.82
N ILE A 59 -26.65 -2.96 -4.76
CA ILE A 59 -26.13 -2.30 -3.56
C ILE A 59 -24.61 -2.21 -3.61
N ARG A 60 -24.04 -1.26 -2.86
CA ARG A 60 -22.59 -1.08 -2.78
C ARG A 60 -21.95 -2.14 -1.89
N ASP A 61 -20.85 -2.74 -2.36
CA ASP A 61 -20.04 -3.71 -1.62
C ASP A 61 -19.12 -3.03 -0.58
N VAL A 62 -18.38 -3.83 0.18
CA VAL A 62 -17.23 -3.42 0.98
C VAL A 62 -16.23 -2.66 0.13
N ILE A 63 -15.74 -1.55 0.67
CA ILE A 63 -14.66 -0.78 0.04
C ILE A 63 -13.36 -1.55 0.24
N LYS A 64 -12.69 -1.87 -0.86
CA LYS A 64 -11.36 -2.48 -0.84
C LYS A 64 -10.33 -1.44 -1.28
N VAL A 65 -9.14 -1.52 -0.70
CA VAL A 65 -8.00 -0.71 -1.12
C VAL A 65 -6.94 -1.66 -1.62
N GLU A 66 -6.71 -1.62 -2.92
CA GLU A 66 -5.86 -2.58 -3.63
C GLU A 66 -5.03 -1.86 -4.68
N GLY A 67 -4.00 -2.53 -5.19
CA GLY A 67 -3.11 -2.01 -6.21
C GLY A 67 -1.65 -2.31 -5.93
N ASP A 68 -0.81 -1.92 -6.86
CA ASP A 68 0.65 -2.09 -6.82
C ASP A 68 1.38 -0.74 -6.72
N ILE A 69 2.64 -0.81 -6.31
CA ILE A 69 3.59 0.31 -6.36
C ILE A 69 4.86 -0.19 -7.01
N VAL A 70 5.29 0.47 -8.08
CA VAL A 70 6.58 0.22 -8.73
C VAL A 70 7.62 1.15 -8.11
N VAL A 71 8.67 0.55 -7.56
CA VAL A 71 9.70 1.24 -6.79
C VAL A 71 11.06 1.12 -7.50
N PRO A 72 11.87 2.19 -7.56
CA PRO A 72 13.23 2.10 -8.10
C PRO A 72 14.16 1.29 -7.19
N ILE A 73 15.11 0.58 -7.79
CA ILE A 73 16.24 0.01 -7.04
C ILE A 73 17.23 1.13 -6.78
N ASP A 74 17.25 1.65 -5.56
CA ASP A 74 18.20 2.66 -5.10
C ASP A 74 19.00 2.15 -3.89
N VAL A 75 20.12 2.79 -3.58
CA VAL A 75 20.98 2.36 -2.46
C VAL A 75 20.46 2.88 -1.12
N ARG A 76 19.58 3.89 -1.12
CA ARG A 76 19.17 4.63 0.08
C ARG A 76 17.85 4.14 0.68
N ASN A 77 16.90 3.76 -0.16
CA ASN A 77 15.51 3.50 0.21
C ASN A 77 15.07 2.06 -0.05
N ILE A 78 15.77 1.27 -0.88
CA ILE A 78 15.40 -0.12 -1.16
C ILE A 78 15.30 -0.97 0.11
N GLY A 79 16.15 -0.70 1.10
CA GLY A 79 16.12 -1.39 2.39
C GLY A 79 14.81 -1.18 3.15
N MET A 80 14.15 -0.02 3.00
CA MET A 80 12.83 0.23 3.61
C MET A 80 11.75 -0.62 2.95
N TRP A 81 11.81 -0.79 1.63
CA TRP A 81 10.86 -1.65 0.91
C TRP A 81 11.05 -3.13 1.23
N LEU A 82 12.31 -3.57 1.33
CA LEU A 82 12.62 -4.94 1.77
C LEU A 82 12.16 -5.18 3.21
N LYS A 83 12.34 -4.20 4.11
CA LYS A 83 11.82 -4.27 5.47
C LYS A 83 10.29 -4.33 5.52
N ALA A 84 9.60 -3.55 4.69
CA ALA A 84 8.15 -3.57 4.61
C ALA A 84 7.61 -4.92 4.12
N LEU A 85 8.30 -5.58 3.19
CA LEU A 85 7.86 -6.85 2.60
C LEU A 85 8.24 -8.08 3.45
N LEU A 86 9.47 -8.11 3.99
CA LEU A 86 10.08 -9.29 4.60
C LEU A 86 10.30 -9.15 6.11
N GLY A 87 10.01 -7.99 6.69
CA GLY A 87 10.28 -7.70 8.09
C GLY A 87 11.72 -7.26 8.35
N ASP A 88 12.14 -7.29 9.62
CA ASP A 88 13.45 -6.76 10.02
C ASP A 88 14.61 -7.58 9.43
N ALA A 89 15.57 -6.87 8.83
CA ALA A 89 16.82 -7.47 8.40
C ALA A 89 17.74 -7.78 9.59
N THR A 90 18.48 -8.89 9.47
CA THR A 90 19.63 -9.14 10.34
C THR A 90 20.86 -8.43 9.78
N ALA A 91 21.50 -7.60 10.60
CA ALA A 91 22.68 -6.83 10.22
C ALA A 91 23.95 -7.45 10.81
N SER A 92 25.03 -7.51 10.02
CA SER A 92 26.34 -7.99 10.47
C SER A 92 27.49 -7.18 9.87
N GLY A 93 28.62 -7.14 10.58
CA GLY A 93 29.84 -6.41 10.18
C GLY A 93 30.07 -5.09 10.93
N SER A 94 31.33 -4.62 10.95
CA SER A 94 31.74 -3.34 11.54
C SER A 94 32.50 -2.52 10.49
N GLY A 95 31.78 -1.88 9.58
CA GLY A 95 32.34 -1.13 8.44
C GLY A 95 31.41 -1.24 7.24
N VAL A 96 31.62 -2.26 6.42
CA VAL A 96 30.61 -2.70 5.44
C VAL A 96 29.58 -3.53 6.18
N VAL A 97 28.36 -3.00 6.31
CA VAL A 97 27.24 -3.68 6.95
C VAL A 97 26.49 -4.50 5.91
N THR A 98 26.32 -5.79 6.18
CA THR A 98 25.48 -6.67 5.36
C THR A 98 24.11 -6.79 6.01
N HIS A 99 23.06 -6.46 5.27
CA HIS A 99 21.66 -6.63 5.70
C HIS A 99 21.07 -7.87 5.01
N THR A 100 20.69 -8.87 5.81
CA THR A 100 20.09 -10.12 5.32
C THR A 100 18.59 -10.14 5.63
N PHE A 101 17.78 -10.21 4.58
CA PHE A 101 16.33 -10.41 4.67
C PHE A 101 16.01 -11.87 4.34
N THR A 102 15.20 -12.53 5.15
CA THR A 102 14.82 -13.93 4.96
C THR A 102 13.31 -14.01 4.77
N SER A 103 12.86 -14.70 3.72
CA SER A 103 11.44 -15.08 3.62
C SER A 103 11.18 -16.25 4.56
N GLY A 104 10.12 -16.14 5.38
CA GLY A 104 9.65 -17.25 6.22
C GLY A 104 9.13 -18.43 5.41
#